data_AF-A0A151QRR3-F1
#
_entry.id   AF-A0A151QRR3-F1
#
_cell.length_a   1.000
_cell.length_b   1.000
_cell.length_c   1.000
_cell.angle_alpha   90.00
_cell.angle_beta   90.00
_cell.angle_gamma   90.00
#
_symmetry.space_group_name_H-M   'P 1'
#
loop_
_entity.id
_entity.type
_entity.pdbx_description
1 polymer ?
#
loop_
_entity_poly.entity_id
_entity_poly.type
_entity_poly.pdbx_seq_one_letter_code
_entity_poly.pdbx_strand_id
1 'polypeptide(L)' 'MKTIISVLILVLVLSIGIENEGPVKVIEARSCEEKLYENDCQENKCNADCQRKHGNLASGMCNVTPSTPHTNNKI' A
#
# COMPACT_ATOMS: atom_id res chain seq x y z
N MET A 1 44.42 -4.88 -32.05
CA MET A 1 43.24 -5.35 -32.82
C MET A 1 42.51 -6.50 -32.13
N LYS A 2 43.19 -7.60 -31.74
CA LYS A 2 42.55 -8.74 -31.02
C LYS A 2 41.95 -8.40 -29.65
N THR A 3 42.60 -7.52 -28.88
CA THR A 3 42.13 -7.10 -27.54
C THR A 3 40.85 -6.28 -27.57
N ILE A 4 40.72 -5.42 -28.58
CA ILE A 4 39.55 -4.54 -28.77
C ILE A 4 38.31 -5.38 -29.07
N ILE A 5 38.45 -6.41 -29.90
CA ILE A 5 37.37 -7.36 -30.22
C ILE A 5 36.94 -8.12 -28.96
N SER A 6 37.89 -8.54 -28.12
CA SER A 6 37.59 -9.22 -26.85
C SER A 6 36.80 -8.34 -25.88
N VAL A 7 37.14 -7.06 -25.78
CA VAL A 7 36.43 -6.10 -24.92
C VAL A 7 35.02 -5.83 -25.46
N LEU A 8 34.87 -5.70 -26.79
CA LEU A 8 33.55 -5.55 -27.43
C LEU A 8 32.62 -6.73 -27.14
N ILE A 9 33.12 -7.97 -27.21
CA ILE A 9 32.33 -9.17 -26.91
C ILE A 9 31.91 -9.20 -25.43
N LEU A 10 32.81 -8.84 -24.51
CA LEU A 10 32.50 -8.76 -23.08
C LEU A 10 31.39 -7.75 -22.78
N VAL A 11 31.45 -6.56 -23.38
CA VAL A 11 30.41 -5.54 -23.21
C VAL A 11 29.07 -6.03 -23.75
N LEU A 12 29.05 -6.67 -24.93
CA LEU A 12 27.81 -7.21 -25.52
C LEU A 12 27.17 -8.29 -24.63
N VAL A 13 27.96 -9.19 -24.06
CA VAL A 13 27.45 -10.25 -23.16
C VAL A 13 26.87 -9.66 -21.87
N LEU A 14 27.50 -8.61 -21.33
CA LEU A 14 26.99 -7.93 -20.12
C LEU A 14 25.71 -7.13 -20.40
N SER A 15 25.54 -6.58 -21.61
CA SER A 15 24.34 -5.82 -21.99
C SER A 15 23.09 -6.69 -22.15
N ILE A 16 23.23 -7.95 -22.57
CA ILE A 16 22.09 -8.89 -22.74
C ILE A 16 21.49 -9.29 -21.38
N GLY A 17 22.24 -9.12 -20.28
CA GLY A 17 21.77 -9.40 -18.92
C GLY A 17 20.82 -8.35 -18.32
N ILE A 18 20.67 -7.17 -18.95
CA ILE A 18 19.90 -6.03 -18.41
C ILE A 18 18.49 -5.96 -19.05
N GLU A 19 18.12 -6.94 -19.87
CA GLU A 19 16.81 -6.99 -20.54
C GLU A 19 15.71 -7.65 -19.68
N ASN A 20 16.05 -8.12 -18.47
CA ASN A 20 15.10 -8.70 -17.52
C ASN A 20 14.51 -7.68 -16.52
N GLU A 21 14.59 -6.40 -16.85
CA GLU A 21 13.73 -5.38 -16.25
C GLU A 21 12.35 -5.47 -16.90
N GLY A 22 11.68 -6.62 -16.71
CA GLY A 22 10.24 -6.70 -16.92
C GLY A 22 9.59 -5.53 -16.18
N PRO A 23 8.49 -4.95 -16.70
CA PRO A 23 7.84 -3.79 -16.08
C PRO A 23 7.75 -4.07 -14.59
N VAL A 24 8.38 -3.21 -13.77
CA VAL A 24 8.35 -3.30 -12.31
C VAL A 24 6.91 -3.65 -11.97
N LYS A 25 6.70 -4.89 -11.52
CA LYS A 25 5.39 -5.38 -11.17
C LYS A 25 5.05 -4.57 -9.93
N VAL A 26 4.48 -3.39 -10.14
CA VAL A 26 3.80 -2.64 -9.12
C VAL A 26 2.74 -3.61 -8.65
N ILE A 27 3.05 -4.29 -7.54
CA ILE A 27 2.05 -5.00 -6.80
C ILE A 27 1.19 -3.86 -6.32
N GLU A 28 0.17 -3.52 -7.10
CA GLU A 28 -0.91 -2.65 -6.66
C GLU A 28 -1.31 -3.23 -5.32
N ALA A 29 -0.94 -2.54 -4.24
CA ALA A 29 -1.36 -2.91 -2.92
C ALA A 29 -2.88 -2.76 -2.97
N ARG A 30 -3.57 -3.89 -3.11
CA ARG A 30 -5.03 -3.91 -3.19
C ARG A 30 -5.55 -3.26 -1.91
N SER A 31 -6.00 -2.02 -2.01
CA SER A 31 -6.61 -1.31 -0.90
C SER A 31 -7.92 -2.00 -0.56
N CYS A 32 -8.11 -2.29 0.72
CA CYS A 32 -9.34 -2.84 1.26
C CYS A 32 -9.94 -1.82 2.23
N GLU A 33 -11.23 -1.53 2.08
CA GLU A 33 -11.98 -0.69 3.01
C GLU A 33 -13.01 -1.56 3.75
N GLU A 34 -13.05 -1.41 5.08
CA GLU A 34 -14.01 -2.12 5.93
C GLU A 34 -14.55 -1.16 7.00
N LYS A 35 -15.84 -1.26 7.31
CA LYS A 35 -16.46 -0.55 8.44
C LYS A 35 -16.30 -1.38 9.71
N LEU A 36 -15.44 -0.93 10.64
CA LEU A 36 -15.16 -1.65 11.89
C LEU A 36 -16.20 -1.37 13.00
N TYR A 37 -16.79 -0.16 13.01
CA TYR A 37 -17.78 0.28 13.99
C TYR A 37 -18.96 0.98 13.32
N GLU A 38 -20.18 0.70 13.78
CA GLU A 38 -21.38 1.41 13.32
C GLU A 38 -21.57 2.78 13.97
N ASN A 39 -21.38 2.87 15.29
CA ASN A 39 -21.52 4.06 16.12
C ASN A 39 -20.35 4.15 17.12
N ASP A 40 -20.22 5.29 17.82
CA ASP A 40 -19.25 5.50 18.92
C ASP A 40 -17.79 5.20 18.52
N CYS A 41 -17.38 5.73 17.36
CA CYS A 41 -16.01 5.58 16.88
C CYS A 41 -15.06 6.47 17.68
N GLN A 42 -14.10 5.84 18.36
CA GLN A 42 -12.95 6.51 18.98
C GLN A 42 -11.71 6.32 18.11
N GLU A 43 -11.14 7.40 17.59
CA GLU A 43 -10.10 7.37 16.54
C GLU A 43 -8.90 6.49 16.91
N ASN A 44 -8.31 6.70 18.08
CA ASN A 44 -7.16 5.91 18.56
C ASN A 44 -7.47 4.40 18.64
N LYS A 45 -8.69 4.06 19.05
CA LYS A 45 -9.13 2.66 19.17
C LYS A 45 -9.42 2.06 17.79
N CYS A 46 -10.10 2.82 16.92
CA CYS A 46 -10.39 2.43 15.55
C CYS A 46 -9.11 2.11 14.76
N ASN A 47 -8.09 2.98 14.87
CA ASN A 47 -6.82 2.73 14.22
C ASN A 47 -6.07 1.52 14.81
N ALA A 48 -6.01 1.42 16.14
CA ALA A 48 -5.34 0.30 16.81
C ALA A 48 -6.00 -1.05 16.48
N ASP A 49 -7.33 -1.10 16.47
CA ASP A 49 -8.07 -2.34 16.18
C ASP A 49 -8.03 -2.69 14.67
N CYS A 50 -7.98 -1.69 13.78
CA CYS A 50 -7.72 -1.91 12.36
C CYS A 50 -6.34 -2.54 12.13
N GLN A 51 -5.30 -2.00 12.77
CA GLN A 51 -3.94 -2.55 12.72
C GLN A 51 -3.84 -3.94 13.34
N ARG A 52 -4.54 -4.20 14.45
CA ARG A 52 -4.59 -5.55 15.05
C ARG A 52 -5.23 -6.57 14.12
N LYS A 53 -6.26 -6.19 13.38
CA LYS A 53 -7.01 -7.10 12.51
C LYS A 53 -6.30 -7.35 11.17
N HIS A 54 -5.71 -6.32 10.57
CA HIS A 54 -5.17 -6.37 9.20
C HIS A 54 -3.64 -6.22 9.11
N GLY A 55 -2.97 -5.98 10.25
CA GLY A 55 -1.53 -5.80 10.35
C GLY A 55 -1.09 -4.33 10.38
N ASN A 56 0.19 -4.10 10.66
CA ASN A 56 0.74 -2.77 10.93
C ASN A 56 0.67 -1.78 9.75
N LEU A 57 0.40 -2.26 8.54
CA LEU A 57 0.24 -1.44 7.35
C LEU A 57 -1.21 -0.94 7.16
N ALA A 58 -2.15 -1.46 7.95
CA ALA A 58 -3.52 -0.99 7.95
C ALA A 58 -3.65 0.31 8.75
N SER A 59 -4.69 1.07 8.43
CA SER A 59 -5.04 2.30 9.12
C SER A 59 -6.56 2.40 9.26
N GLY A 60 -7.02 2.94 10.37
CA GLY A 60 -8.44 3.17 10.64
C GLY A 60 -8.68 4.62 10.99
N MET A 61 -9.76 5.21 10.49
CA MET A 61 -10.18 6.57 10.83
C MET A 61 -11.67 6.61 11.11
N CYS A 62 -12.08 7.43 12.08
CA CYS A 62 -13.49 7.66 12.33
C CYS A 62 -14.04 8.62 11.29
N ASN A 63 -14.98 8.14 10.48
CA ASN A 63 -15.67 8.99 9.53
C ASN A 63 -16.85 9.68 10.22
N VAL A 64 -16.79 11.00 10.34
CA VAL A 64 -17.91 11.81 10.83
C VAL A 64 -18.85 12.11 9.66
N THR A 65 -19.39 11.08 9.01
CA THR A 65 -20.44 11.32 8.02
C THR A 65 -21.69 11.83 8.74
N PRO A 66 -22.34 12.91 8.28
CA PRO A 66 -23.55 13.45 8.89
C PRO A 66 -24.79 12.54 8.74
N SER A 67 -24.59 11.24 8.46
CA SER A 67 -25.65 10.26 8.22
C SER A 67 -26.11 9.54 9.49
N THR A 68 -26.05 10.18 10.66
CA THR A 68 -26.95 9.87 11.78
C THR A 68 -27.26 11.18 12.54
N PRO A 69 -28.54 11.51 12.79
CA PRO A 69 -28.89 12.69 13.56
C PRO A 69 -28.40 12.52 15.00
N HIS A 70 -27.49 13.39 15.43
CA HIS A 70 -27.27 13.68 16.84
C HIS A 70 -28.59 14.22 17.43
N THR A 71 -29.50 13.34 17.84
CA THR A 71 -30.62 13.73 18.71
C THR A 71 -30.04 13.89 20.12
N ASN A 72 -29.40 15.03 20.37
CA ASN A 72 -29.24 15.51 21.73
C ASN A 72 -30.62 15.97 22.22
N ASN A 73 -31.45 15.04 22.69
CA ASN A 73 -32.62 15.40 23.47
C ASN A 73 -32.13 15.78 24.88
N LYS A 74 -31.88 17.07 25.07
CA LYS A 74 -31.63 17.65 26.38
C LYS A 74 -32.99 17.96 27.00
N ILE A 75 -33.39 17.15 27.98
CA ILE A 75 -34.48 17.47 28.93
C ILE A 75 -34.05 18.68 29.77
#